data_AF-A0A948S7X8-F1
#
_entry.id   AF-A0A948S7X8-F1
#
_cell.length_a   1.000
_cell.length_b   1.000
_cell.length_c   1.000
_cell.angle_alpha   90.00
_cell.angle_beta   90.00
_cell.angle_gamma   90.00
#
_symmetry.space_group_name_H-M   'P 1'
#
loop_
_entity.id
_entity.type
_entity.pdbx_description
1 polymer ?
#
loop_
_entity_poly.entity_id
_entity_poly.type
_entity_poly.pdbx_seq_one_letter_code
_entity_poly.pdbx_strand_id
1 'polypeptide(L)'
;MHTASMHSEVSASAILPLLMLLVMASALFAGQPQEIPKDSALRTELFDLARPAVEEQAGRPVKFHGSLKKLDDWAFFKGEIVDTKGRPILLHEVGSAEACILWKRSKGGWKVLRAFAGITDVAWEPWPEEFGAPPELLGVQDLR
;
A
#
# COMPACT_ATOMS: atom_id res chain seq x y z
N MET A 1 50.39 -38.40 55.51
CA MET A 1 50.35 -36.92 55.58
C MET A 1 50.28 -36.39 54.16
N HIS A 2 49.42 -35.39 53.93
CA HIS A 2 49.15 -34.63 52.69
C HIS A 2 48.34 -35.37 51.58
N THR A 3 47.01 -35.16 51.48
CA THR A 3 46.27 -34.12 50.70
C THR A 3 46.52 -34.23 49.19
N ALA A 4 45.56 -34.15 48.26
CA ALA A 4 44.15 -33.82 48.25
C ALA A 4 43.52 -34.38 46.97
N SER A 5 42.24 -34.76 47.04
CA SER A 5 41.39 -34.97 45.86
C SER A 5 41.20 -33.63 45.15
N MET A 6 41.60 -33.54 43.89
CA MET A 6 41.30 -32.38 43.04
C MET A 6 40.21 -32.78 42.05
N HIS A 7 39.00 -32.37 42.39
CA HIS A 7 37.87 -32.26 41.46
C HIS A 7 38.25 -31.32 40.31
N SER A 8 37.99 -31.73 39.07
CA SER A 8 37.86 -30.79 37.94
C SER A 8 36.45 -30.93 37.40
N GLU A 9 35.62 -29.97 37.80
CA GLU A 9 34.32 -29.70 37.22
C GLU A 9 34.54 -29.16 35.81
N VAL A 10 34.10 -29.90 34.79
CA VAL A 10 34.04 -29.38 33.43
C VAL A 10 32.77 -28.55 33.31
N SER A 11 32.95 -27.23 33.38
CA SER A 11 31.93 -26.20 33.28
C SER A 11 31.01 -26.37 32.08
N ALA A 12 29.72 -26.59 32.35
CA ALA A 12 28.63 -26.44 31.40
C ALA A 12 28.44 -24.95 31.04
N SER A 13 29.23 -24.41 30.13
CA SER A 13 29.06 -23.02 29.68
C SER A 13 29.73 -22.74 28.33
N ALA A 14 29.19 -23.29 27.24
CA ALA A 14 29.66 -22.93 25.89
C ALA A 14 28.67 -23.17 24.74
N ILE A 15 27.35 -23.36 24.99
CA ILE A 15 26.39 -23.68 23.91
C ILE A 15 25.54 -22.45 23.50
N LEU A 16 25.60 -21.33 24.21
CA LEU A 16 24.53 -20.32 24.12
C LEU A 16 24.73 -19.01 23.31
N PRO A 17 25.90 -18.60 22.75
CA PRO A 17 25.91 -17.33 22.01
C PRO A 17 25.63 -17.47 20.50
N LEU A 18 25.69 -18.68 19.92
CA LEU A 18 25.69 -18.80 18.46
C LEU A 18 24.29 -18.87 17.82
N LEU A 19 23.25 -19.24 18.57
CA LEU A 19 21.88 -19.32 18.03
C LEU A 19 21.11 -17.99 18.08
N MET A 20 21.67 -16.95 18.69
CA MET A 20 20.99 -15.65 18.84
C MET A 20 21.27 -14.67 17.67
N LEU A 21 22.22 -14.99 16.78
CA LEU A 21 22.61 -14.10 15.68
C LEU A 21 21.80 -14.31 14.37
N LEU A 22 20.99 -15.37 14.25
CA LEU A 22 20.32 -15.72 12.99
C LEU A 22 18.89 -15.18 12.83
N VAL A 23 18.34 -14.46 13.83
CA VAL A 23 16.93 -14.01 13.80
C VAL A 23 16.77 -12.58 13.24
N MET A 24 17.85 -11.84 12.99
CA MET A 24 17.80 -10.39 12.71
C MET A 24 17.90 -9.98 11.23
N ALA A 25 17.82 -10.89 10.27
CA ALA A 25 18.05 -10.57 8.86
C ALA A 25 16.77 -10.38 7.99
N SER A 26 15.57 -10.51 8.55
CA SER A 26 14.33 -10.57 7.73
C SER A 26 13.67 -9.22 7.42
N ALA A 27 14.21 -8.08 7.87
CA ALA A 27 13.45 -6.84 7.94
C ALA A 27 13.73 -5.77 6.86
N LEU A 28 14.42 -6.07 5.74
CA LEU A 28 14.87 -5.01 4.80
C LEU A 28 14.60 -5.27 3.32
N PHE A 29 13.53 -6.01 2.98
CA PHE A 29 12.94 -5.88 1.65
C PHE A 29 11.55 -5.27 1.79
N ALA A 30 11.51 -3.94 1.87
CA ALA A 30 10.30 -3.22 1.50
C ALA A 30 10.00 -3.62 0.04
N GLY A 31 8.80 -4.15 -0.21
CA GLY A 31 8.39 -4.56 -1.55
C GLY A 31 8.46 -3.39 -2.53
N GLN A 32 8.58 -3.68 -3.82
CA GLN A 32 8.28 -2.67 -4.84
C GLN A 32 6.77 -2.62 -5.08
N PRO A 33 6.18 -1.46 -5.41
CA PRO A 33 4.78 -1.38 -5.81
C PRO A 33 4.46 -2.39 -6.92
N GLN A 34 3.41 -3.19 -6.71
CA GLN A 34 2.98 -4.21 -7.67
C GLN A 34 1.66 -3.82 -8.29
N GLU A 35 1.58 -3.89 -9.62
CA GLU A 35 0.30 -3.73 -10.32
C GLU A 35 -0.66 -4.86 -9.92
N ILE A 36 -1.89 -4.50 -9.59
CA ILE A 36 -2.97 -5.44 -9.27
C ILE A 36 -3.63 -5.87 -10.60
N PRO A 37 -3.64 -7.18 -10.92
CA PRO A 37 -4.21 -7.68 -12.18
C PRO A 37 -5.65 -7.23 -12.40
N LYS A 38 -5.99 -6.95 -13.67
CA LYS A 38 -7.28 -6.38 -14.08
C LYS A 38 -8.48 -7.27 -13.74
N ASP A 39 -8.26 -8.57 -13.65
CA ASP A 39 -9.23 -9.63 -13.40
C ASP A 39 -9.19 -10.17 -11.96
N SER A 40 -8.37 -9.59 -11.09
CA SER A 40 -8.26 -10.05 -9.71
C SER A 40 -9.46 -9.66 -8.85
N ALA A 41 -9.88 -10.54 -7.95
CA ALA A 41 -10.94 -10.27 -6.97
C ALA A 41 -10.63 -9.05 -6.09
N LEU A 42 -9.34 -8.84 -5.76
CA LEU A 42 -8.88 -7.67 -4.99
C LEU A 42 -9.15 -6.36 -5.73
N ARG A 43 -8.93 -6.30 -7.05
CA ARG A 43 -9.23 -5.10 -7.85
C ARG A 43 -10.72 -4.77 -7.82
N THR A 44 -11.56 -5.80 -7.94
CA THR A 44 -13.01 -5.64 -7.82
C THR A 44 -13.40 -5.13 -6.44
N GLU A 45 -12.91 -5.74 -5.36
CA GLU A 45 -13.16 -5.32 -3.97
C GLU A 45 -12.80 -3.85 -3.75
N LEU A 46 -11.58 -3.44 -4.14
CA LEU A 46 -11.09 -2.07 -3.94
C LEU A 46 -11.95 -1.04 -4.70
N PHE A 47 -12.28 -1.32 -5.96
CA PHE A 47 -13.10 -0.40 -6.74
C PHE A 47 -14.54 -0.35 -6.27
N ASP A 48 -15.12 -1.46 -5.82
CA ASP A 48 -16.48 -1.45 -5.26
C ASP A 48 -16.55 -0.65 -3.96
N LEU A 49 -15.49 -0.68 -3.14
CA LEU A 49 -15.38 0.18 -1.94
C LEU A 49 -15.31 1.67 -2.30
N ALA A 50 -14.60 2.06 -3.37
CA ALA A 50 -14.42 3.47 -3.74
C ALA A 50 -15.55 4.03 -4.62
N ARG A 51 -16.28 3.15 -5.32
CA ARG A 51 -17.30 3.54 -6.30
C ARG A 51 -18.33 4.53 -5.74
N PRO A 52 -18.92 4.34 -4.55
CA PRO A 52 -19.93 5.28 -4.04
C PRO A 52 -19.40 6.73 -3.94
N ALA A 53 -18.20 6.92 -3.41
CA ALA A 53 -17.60 8.25 -3.23
C ALA A 53 -17.25 8.92 -4.58
N VAL A 54 -16.89 8.12 -5.58
CA VAL A 54 -16.56 8.64 -6.92
C VAL A 54 -17.82 8.91 -7.74
N GLU A 55 -18.85 8.07 -7.62
CA GLU A 55 -20.14 8.28 -8.29
C GLU A 55 -20.88 9.50 -7.73
N GLU A 56 -20.72 9.78 -6.43
CA GLU A 56 -21.21 11.03 -5.81
C GLU A 56 -20.57 12.26 -6.46
N GLN A 57 -19.24 12.26 -6.66
CA GLN A 57 -18.51 13.34 -7.34
C GLN A 57 -18.88 13.47 -8.82
N ALA A 58 -19.07 12.34 -9.51
CA ALA A 58 -19.40 12.31 -10.94
C ALA A 58 -20.89 12.56 -11.23
N GLY A 59 -21.76 12.38 -10.23
CA GLY A 59 -23.22 12.45 -10.36
C GLY A 59 -23.82 11.35 -11.25
N ARG A 60 -23.09 10.25 -11.50
CA ARG A 60 -23.51 9.13 -12.37
C ARG A 60 -22.65 7.89 -12.16
N PRO A 61 -23.11 6.70 -12.62
CA PRO A 61 -22.32 5.48 -12.53
C PRO A 61 -20.99 5.55 -13.29
N VAL A 62 -19.93 5.00 -12.70
CA VAL A 62 -18.57 5.03 -13.28
C VAL A 62 -17.92 3.65 -13.34
N LYS A 63 -16.94 3.51 -14.24
CA LYS A 63 -15.90 2.48 -14.24
C LYS A 63 -14.53 3.14 -14.13
N PHE A 64 -13.52 2.36 -13.75
CA PHE A 64 -12.15 2.84 -13.55
C PHE A 64 -11.24 2.27 -14.63
N HIS A 65 -10.49 3.13 -15.31
CA HIS A 65 -9.46 2.73 -16.28
C HIS A 65 -8.13 3.33 -15.87
N GLY A 66 -7.13 2.50 -15.59
CA GLY A 66 -5.81 2.97 -15.19
C GLY A 66 -5.03 1.96 -14.38
N SER A 67 -3.97 2.46 -13.75
CA SER A 67 -3.06 1.67 -12.91
C SER A 67 -3.60 1.61 -11.50
N LEU A 68 -3.68 0.39 -10.96
CA LEU A 68 -3.98 0.14 -9.55
C LEU A 68 -2.82 -0.67 -9.00
N LYS A 69 -2.05 -0.07 -8.11
CA LYS A 69 -0.88 -0.70 -7.49
C LYS A 69 -1.15 -0.99 -6.02
N LYS A 70 -0.44 -1.98 -5.49
CA LYS A 70 -0.35 -2.26 -4.06
C LYS A 70 1.09 -2.23 -3.57
N LEU A 71 1.27 -1.86 -2.33
CA LEU A 71 2.51 -2.03 -1.58
C LEU A 71 2.15 -2.31 -0.12
N ASP A 72 2.49 -3.51 0.36
CA ASP A 72 2.11 -3.99 1.69
C ASP A 72 0.59 -3.85 1.95
N ASP A 73 0.23 -3.08 2.98
CA ASP A 73 -1.15 -2.79 3.37
C ASP A 73 -1.74 -1.57 2.66
N TRP A 74 -1.12 -1.08 1.59
CA TRP A 74 -1.56 0.08 0.83
C TRP A 74 -1.95 -0.29 -0.59
N ALA A 75 -2.93 0.42 -1.13
CA ALA A 75 -3.24 0.41 -2.55
C ALA A 75 -3.50 1.82 -3.05
N PHE A 76 -3.10 2.08 -4.29
CA PHE A 76 -3.24 3.37 -4.94
C PHE A 76 -3.67 3.20 -6.38
N PHE A 77 -4.71 3.92 -6.77
CA PHE A 77 -5.18 4.01 -8.14
C PHE A 77 -4.86 5.40 -8.69
N LYS A 78 -4.39 5.43 -9.94
CA LYS A 78 -4.32 6.62 -10.78
C LYS A 78 -4.81 6.26 -12.18
N GLY A 79 -5.74 7.04 -12.71
CA GLY A 79 -6.28 6.84 -14.04
C GLY A 79 -7.47 7.73 -14.30
N GLU A 80 -8.43 7.22 -15.06
CA GLU A 80 -9.64 7.93 -15.46
C GLU A 80 -10.90 7.22 -14.98
N ILE A 81 -11.95 8.01 -14.75
CA ILE A 81 -13.32 7.50 -14.67
C ILE A 81 -13.95 7.49 -16.06
N VAL A 82 -14.60 6.38 -16.39
CA VAL A 82 -15.23 6.16 -17.69
C VAL A 82 -16.67 5.67 -17.52
N ASP A 83 -17.51 5.91 -18.53
CA ASP A 83 -18.88 5.41 -18.55
C ASP A 83 -18.93 3.89 -18.83
N THR A 84 -20.15 3.34 -18.88
CA THR A 84 -20.35 1.91 -19.14
C THR A 84 -19.79 1.44 -20.50
N LYS A 85 -19.63 2.37 -21.46
CA LYS A 85 -19.07 2.17 -22.80
C LYS A 85 -17.56 2.47 -22.86
N GLY A 86 -16.94 2.82 -21.73
CA GLY A 86 -15.50 3.11 -21.66
C GLY A 86 -15.13 4.52 -22.11
N ARG A 87 -16.08 5.45 -22.25
CA ARG A 87 -15.80 6.84 -22.61
C ARG A 87 -15.47 7.67 -21.36
N PRO A 88 -14.44 8.54 -21.38
CA PRO A 88 -14.12 9.40 -20.24
C PRO A 88 -15.31 10.24 -19.78
N ILE A 89 -15.49 10.34 -18.46
CA ILE A 89 -16.49 11.21 -17.85
C ILE A 89 -15.79 12.48 -17.39
N LEU A 90 -15.94 13.56 -18.16
CA LEU A 90 -15.40 14.87 -17.78
C LEU A 90 -16.32 15.54 -16.75
N LEU A 91 -15.78 15.88 -15.58
CA LEU A 91 -16.52 16.68 -14.59
C LEU A 91 -16.57 18.13 -15.06
N HIS A 92 -17.79 18.69 -15.19
CA HIS A 92 -18.02 19.98 -15.86
C HIS A 92 -17.20 21.14 -15.29
N GLU A 93 -17.03 21.19 -13.97
CA GLU A 93 -16.33 22.28 -13.29
C GLU A 93 -14.83 22.28 -13.56
N VAL A 94 -14.25 21.09 -13.80
CA VAL A 94 -12.80 20.92 -13.89
C VAL A 94 -12.34 20.50 -15.30
N GLY A 95 -13.24 19.97 -16.12
CA GLY A 95 -12.95 19.51 -17.49
C GLY A 95 -12.05 18.28 -17.54
N SER A 96 -11.98 17.49 -16.46
CA SER A 96 -11.11 16.32 -16.34
C SER A 96 -11.88 15.06 -15.99
N ALA A 97 -11.41 13.91 -16.50
CA ALA A 97 -11.85 12.58 -16.10
C ALA A 97 -10.84 11.89 -15.17
N GLU A 98 -9.71 12.53 -14.86
CA GLU A 98 -8.69 11.92 -14.02
C GLU A 98 -9.20 11.66 -12.61
N ALA A 99 -8.75 10.58 -12.02
CA ALA A 99 -9.09 10.17 -10.68
C ALA A 99 -7.89 9.53 -9.98
N CYS A 100 -7.82 9.77 -8.68
CA CYS A 100 -6.85 9.14 -7.79
C CYS A 100 -7.53 8.65 -6.52
N ILE A 101 -7.14 7.46 -6.04
CA ILE A 101 -7.78 6.83 -4.89
C ILE A 101 -6.72 6.13 -4.04
N LEU A 102 -6.80 6.29 -2.73
CA LEU A 102 -5.92 5.67 -1.75
C LEU A 102 -6.72 4.76 -0.82
N TRP A 103 -6.23 3.55 -0.64
CA TRP A 103 -6.74 2.61 0.34
C TRP A 103 -5.66 2.19 1.33
N LYS A 104 -6.09 1.87 2.54
CA LYS A 104 -5.29 1.22 3.56
C LYS A 104 -6.00 -0.01 4.08
N ARG A 105 -5.28 -1.12 4.16
CA ARG A 105 -5.73 -2.36 4.78
C ARG A 105 -5.54 -2.27 6.30
N SER A 106 -6.53 -2.77 7.02
CA SER A 106 -6.50 -2.91 8.47
C SER A 106 -7.06 -4.28 8.86
N LYS A 107 -7.09 -4.58 10.17
CA LYS A 107 -7.70 -5.84 10.67
C LYS A 107 -9.14 -6.06 10.19
N GLY A 108 -9.86 -4.98 9.89
CA GLY A 108 -11.24 -5.03 9.38
C GLY A 108 -11.38 -5.04 7.85
N GLY A 109 -10.28 -5.22 7.11
CA GLY A 109 -10.27 -5.16 5.65
C GLY A 109 -9.78 -3.82 5.10
N TRP A 110 -9.99 -3.63 3.80
CA TRP A 110 -9.62 -2.41 3.08
C TRP A 110 -10.56 -1.26 3.38
N LYS A 111 -10.01 -0.05 3.48
CA LYS A 111 -10.78 1.19 3.62
C LYS A 111 -10.25 2.22 2.65
N VAL A 112 -11.18 2.95 2.02
CA VAL A 112 -10.86 4.15 1.25
C VAL A 112 -10.47 5.25 2.23
N LEU A 113 -9.28 5.82 2.06
CA LEU A 113 -8.84 6.98 2.84
C LEU A 113 -9.14 8.29 2.12
N ARG A 114 -8.96 8.29 0.78
CA ARG A 114 -9.28 9.42 -0.07
C ARG A 114 -9.60 8.95 -1.48
N ALA A 115 -10.55 9.62 -2.13
CA ALA A 115 -10.91 9.39 -3.53
C ALA A 115 -11.25 10.75 -4.15
N PHE A 116 -10.57 11.09 -5.24
CA PHE A 116 -10.88 12.28 -6.04
C PHE A 116 -11.17 11.88 -7.48
N ALA A 117 -12.14 12.55 -8.08
CA ALA A 117 -12.41 12.56 -9.51
C ALA A 117 -12.39 13.99 -10.05
N GLY A 118 -12.00 14.15 -11.31
CA GLY A 118 -11.84 15.45 -11.94
C GLY A 118 -10.66 16.23 -11.38
N ILE A 119 -9.50 15.60 -11.22
CA ILE A 119 -8.26 16.30 -10.83
C ILE A 119 -7.53 16.82 -12.06
N THR A 120 -6.78 17.92 -11.92
CA THR A 120 -5.92 18.48 -13.00
C THR A 120 -4.44 18.44 -12.66
N ASP A 121 -4.11 18.13 -11.41
CA ASP A 121 -2.76 18.14 -10.88
C ASP A 121 -2.54 16.91 -9.99
N VAL A 122 -1.32 16.74 -9.49
CA VAL A 122 -0.87 15.67 -8.60
C VAL A 122 -1.49 15.82 -7.20
N ALA A 123 -2.82 15.71 -7.11
CA ALA A 123 -3.59 15.90 -5.89
C ALA A 123 -3.26 14.90 -4.76
N TRP A 124 -2.47 13.87 -5.08
CA TRP A 124 -1.98 12.86 -4.15
C TRP A 124 -0.57 13.14 -3.61
N GLU A 125 0.09 14.21 -4.04
CA GLU A 125 1.41 14.61 -3.54
C GLU A 125 1.46 14.76 -2.00
N PRO A 126 0.46 15.35 -1.31
CA PRO A 126 0.50 15.49 0.15
C PRO A 126 0.23 14.19 0.94
N TRP A 127 -0.26 13.13 0.28
CA TRP A 127 -0.78 11.94 0.96
C TRP A 127 0.24 11.13 1.76
N PRO A 128 1.55 11.09 1.43
CA PRO A 128 2.54 10.51 2.32
C PRO A 128 2.56 11.18 3.69
N GLU A 129 2.49 12.50 3.73
CA GLU A 129 2.55 13.28 4.97
C GLU A 129 1.22 13.24 5.72
N GLU A 130 0.10 13.35 4.99
CA GLU A 130 -1.24 13.38 5.58
C GLU A 130 -1.71 12.01 6.12
N PHE A 131 -1.34 10.92 5.46
CA PHE A 131 -1.86 9.58 5.77
C PHE A 131 -0.79 8.55 6.15
N GLY A 132 0.49 8.85 5.89
CA GLY A 132 1.58 7.88 6.00
C GLY A 132 1.63 6.91 4.81
N ALA A 133 1.13 7.31 3.65
CA ALA A 133 1.19 6.49 2.43
C ALA A 133 2.65 6.36 1.94
N PRO A 134 3.11 5.20 1.47
CA PRO A 134 4.47 5.05 0.93
C PRO A 134 4.67 5.95 -0.31
N PRO A 135 5.63 6.90 -0.31
CA PRO A 135 5.91 7.76 -1.46
C PRO A 135 6.17 6.99 -2.77
N GLU A 136 6.83 5.84 -2.66
CA GLU A 136 7.14 4.95 -3.78
C GLU A 136 5.90 4.33 -4.44
N LEU A 137 4.84 4.08 -3.67
CA LEU A 137 3.56 3.62 -4.20
C LEU A 137 2.88 4.70 -5.05
N LEU A 138 3.02 5.95 -4.62
CA LEU A 138 2.43 7.14 -5.24
C LEU A 138 3.29 7.71 -6.38
N GLY A 139 4.57 7.31 -6.45
CA GLY A 139 5.54 7.82 -7.42
C GLY A 139 5.99 9.25 -7.15
N VAL A 140 6.05 9.66 -5.88
CA VAL A 140 6.36 11.04 -5.44
C VAL A 140 7.67 11.13 -4.65
N GLN A 141 8.48 10.07 -4.63
CA GLN A 141 9.72 10.03 -3.82
C GLN A 141 10.77 11.09 -4.19
N ASP A 142 10.72 11.63 -5.41
CA ASP A 142 11.73 12.55 -5.96
C ASP A 142 11.24 14.01 -6.06
N LEU A 143 10.06 14.36 -5.53
CA LEU A 143 9.46 15.70 -5.66
C LEU A 143 9.99 16.72 -4.61
N ARG A 144 11.28 16.67 -4.25
CA ARG A 144 11.89 17.59 -3.27
C ARG A 144 12.96 18.49 -3.85
#